data_AF-A0A2W5YX73-F1
#
_entry.id   AF-A0A2W5YX73-F1
#
_cell.length_a   1.000
_cell.length_b   1.000
_cell.length_c   1.000
_cell.angle_alpha   90.00
_cell.angle_beta   90.00
_cell.angle_gamma   90.00
#
_symmetry.space_group_name_H-M   'P 1'
#
loop_
_entity.id
_entity.type
_entity.pdbx_description
1 polymer ?
#
loop_
_entity_poly.entity_id
_entity_poly.type
_entity_poly.pdbx_seq_one_letter_code
_entity_poly.pdbx_strand_id
1 'polypeptide(L)'
;MPDAWRPSLRTEDGHRIVGFRGRELTSAVGEFSDAGVMLADAAATGVEHLLLSPWISLVPVGAGPDEARLVCRVQNEGLARLVAAYPGRLSAVGAVPVQDPAVAARELAELMAVPGLHGVEIPSSVGGRYLGDDFFLPFWEAAAGTGAVVFIHPSTRGFGIPALDGYYLWNSVGNPLETAVTAAHIAVAGVLERFPGLRILL
;
A
#
# COMPACT_ATOMS: atom_id res chain seq x y z
N MET A 1 17.21 -1.07 8.80
CA MET A 1 15.78 -1.19 9.19
C MET A 1 15.74 -1.19 10.71
N PRO A 2 15.02 -0.26 11.35
CA PRO A 2 14.85 -0.25 12.80
C PRO A 2 14.14 -1.53 13.27
N ASP A 3 14.46 -1.99 14.48
CA ASP A 3 13.90 -3.25 15.01
C ASP A 3 12.37 -3.24 15.07
N ALA A 4 11.75 -2.07 15.32
CA ALA A 4 10.30 -1.89 15.35
C ALA A 4 9.59 -2.15 14.00
N TRP A 5 10.35 -2.17 12.90
CA TRP A 5 9.86 -2.40 11.53
C TRP A 5 10.41 -3.65 10.88
N ARG A 6 11.17 -4.46 11.63
CA ARG A 6 11.75 -5.70 11.12
C ARG A 6 10.80 -6.86 11.39
N PRO A 7 10.03 -7.35 10.39
CA PRO A 7 9.24 -8.55 10.59
C PRO A 7 10.16 -9.74 10.87
N SER A 8 9.73 -10.62 11.77
CA SER A 8 10.36 -11.92 11.96
C SER A 8 9.73 -12.93 11.01
N LEU A 9 10.55 -13.83 10.48
CA LEU A 9 10.10 -14.94 9.65
C LEU A 9 10.48 -16.23 10.35
N ARG A 10 9.50 -17.12 10.53
CA ARG A 10 9.75 -18.51 10.94
C ARG A 10 8.92 -19.45 10.10
N THR A 11 9.32 -20.71 10.08
CA THR A 11 8.54 -21.79 9.47
C THR A 11 8.10 -22.75 10.57
N GLU A 12 6.81 -23.05 10.60
CA GLU A 12 6.18 -23.93 11.59
C GLU A 12 5.19 -24.83 10.84
N ASP A 13 5.33 -26.16 10.98
CA ASP A 13 4.53 -27.17 10.26
C ASP A 13 4.44 -26.96 8.73
N GLY A 14 5.51 -26.44 8.12
CA GLY A 14 5.57 -26.15 6.68
C GLY A 14 4.94 -24.82 6.25
N HIS A 15 4.34 -24.07 7.18
CA HIS A 15 3.77 -22.75 6.94
C HIS A 15 4.73 -21.65 7.35
N ARG A 16 4.80 -20.59 6.53
CA ARG A 16 5.59 -19.39 6.85
C ARG A 16 4.76 -18.46 7.73
N ILE A 17 5.30 -18.15 8.90
CA ILE A 17 4.70 -17.23 9.86
C ILE A 17 5.48 -15.93 9.85
N VAL A 18 4.78 -14.82 9.63
CA VAL A 18 5.33 -13.47 9.70
C VAL A 18 4.93 -12.87 11.04
N GLY A 19 5.92 -12.60 11.90
CA GLY A 19 5.72 -11.85 13.13
C GLY A 19 5.96 -10.36 12.90
N PHE A 20 4.98 -9.53 13.24
CA PHE A 20 5.11 -8.07 13.15
C PHE A 20 4.35 -7.37 14.29
N ARG A 21 5.06 -6.58 15.09
CA ARG A 21 4.49 -5.78 16.21
C ARG A 21 3.62 -6.59 17.17
N GLY A 22 4.10 -7.77 17.57
CA GLY A 22 3.41 -8.67 18.49
C GLY A 22 2.18 -9.36 17.91
N ARG A 23 1.94 -9.23 16.59
CA ARG A 23 0.95 -10.01 15.85
C ARG A 23 1.67 -11.06 15.02
N GLU A 24 1.04 -12.21 14.88
CA GLU A 24 1.49 -13.29 14.02
C GLU A 24 0.51 -13.45 12.87
N LEU A 25 1.06 -13.50 11.66
CA LEU A 25 0.32 -13.82 10.46
C LEU A 25 0.69 -15.23 10.05
N THR A 26 -0.28 -16.13 10.21
CA THR A 26 -0.21 -17.50 9.72
C THR A 26 -0.73 -17.61 8.28
N SER A 27 -1.39 -16.55 7.78
CA SER A 27 -1.85 -16.43 6.39
C SER A 27 -0.76 -16.00 5.42
N ALA A 28 0.48 -15.74 5.88
CA ALA A 28 1.62 -15.43 5.03
C ALA A 28 2.19 -16.71 4.38
N VAL A 29 1.30 -17.52 3.82
CA VAL A 29 1.60 -18.76 3.11
C VAL A 29 2.47 -18.47 1.86
N GLY A 30 3.01 -19.52 1.22
CA GLY A 30 3.93 -19.35 0.08
C GLY A 30 3.32 -18.48 -1.03
N GLU A 31 2.01 -18.56 -1.20
CA GLU A 31 1.14 -17.84 -2.11
C GLU A 31 1.18 -16.30 -1.91
N PHE A 32 1.61 -15.81 -0.73
CA PHE A 32 1.77 -14.38 -0.45
C PHE A 32 3.22 -13.90 -0.35
N SER A 33 4.19 -14.81 -0.47
CA SER A 33 5.58 -14.45 -0.15
C SER A 33 6.64 -15.10 -1.05
N ASP A 34 6.25 -15.98 -1.97
CA ASP A 34 7.09 -16.56 -3.00
C ASP A 34 6.53 -16.24 -4.39
N ALA A 35 7.27 -15.47 -5.17
CA ALA A 35 6.83 -15.04 -6.50
C ALA A 35 6.66 -16.20 -7.48
N GLY A 36 7.43 -17.29 -7.33
CA GLY A 36 7.27 -18.48 -8.16
C GLY A 36 5.94 -19.17 -7.90
N VAL A 37 5.55 -19.30 -6.63
CA VAL A 37 4.24 -19.85 -6.23
C VAL A 37 3.11 -18.94 -6.72
N MET A 38 3.18 -17.63 -6.44
CA MET A 38 2.19 -16.65 -6.93
C MET A 38 1.95 -16.77 -8.44
N LEU A 39 3.04 -16.84 -9.21
CA LEU A 39 3.00 -16.91 -10.66
C LEU A 39 2.48 -18.26 -11.17
N ALA A 40 2.68 -19.35 -10.44
CA ALA A 40 2.12 -20.65 -10.78
C ALA A 40 0.61 -20.67 -10.55
N ASP A 41 0.14 -20.14 -9.42
CA ASP A 41 -1.29 -20.05 -9.09
C ASP A 41 -2.04 -19.11 -10.04
N ALA A 42 -1.43 -17.97 -10.38
CA ALA A 42 -1.94 -17.05 -11.38
C ALA A 42 -2.10 -17.74 -12.74
N ALA A 43 -1.06 -18.45 -13.20
CA ALA A 43 -1.12 -19.17 -14.47
C ALA A 43 -2.19 -20.28 -14.47
N ALA A 44 -2.37 -20.99 -13.35
CA ALA A 44 -3.39 -22.03 -13.21
C ALA A 44 -4.83 -21.49 -13.31
N THR A 45 -5.02 -20.19 -13.06
CA THR A 45 -6.32 -19.50 -13.15
C THR A 45 -6.47 -18.62 -14.40
N GLY A 46 -5.49 -18.65 -15.31
CA GLY A 46 -5.50 -17.85 -16.54
C GLY A 46 -5.10 -16.39 -16.34
N VAL A 47 -4.54 -16.03 -15.18
CA VAL A 47 -3.97 -14.70 -14.91
C VAL A 47 -2.54 -14.65 -15.43
N GLU A 48 -2.31 -13.84 -16.45
CA GLU A 48 -1.02 -13.76 -17.15
C GLU A 48 -0.04 -12.76 -16.50
N HIS A 49 -0.56 -11.79 -15.75
CA HIS A 49 0.22 -10.71 -15.16
C HIS A 49 -0.30 -10.37 -13.75
N LEU A 50 0.62 -10.16 -12.80
CA LEU A 50 0.31 -9.73 -11.44
C LEU A 50 0.86 -8.33 -11.17
N LEU A 51 0.01 -7.47 -10.61
CA LEU A 51 0.43 -6.20 -10.01
C LEU A 51 0.62 -6.41 -8.51
N LEU A 52 1.86 -6.33 -8.05
CA LEU A 52 2.22 -6.46 -6.64
C LEU A 52 2.06 -5.12 -5.91
N SER A 53 1.76 -5.18 -4.63
CA SER A 53 1.73 -4.02 -3.74
C SER A 53 2.40 -4.35 -2.40
N PRO A 54 2.86 -3.35 -1.64
CA PRO A 54 3.32 -3.59 -0.27
C PRO A 54 2.18 -4.11 0.60
N TRP A 55 2.49 -4.69 1.76
CA TRP A 55 1.43 -4.98 2.73
C TRP A 55 1.06 -3.68 3.45
N ILE A 56 -0.19 -3.21 3.33
CA ILE A 56 -0.63 -1.91 3.87
C ILE A 56 -0.25 -1.67 5.34
N SER A 57 -0.19 -2.73 6.16
CA SER A 57 0.19 -2.62 7.58
C SER A 57 1.67 -2.26 7.80
N LEU A 58 2.50 -2.37 6.76
CA LEU A 58 3.90 -1.94 6.73
C LEU A 58 4.07 -0.49 6.23
N VAL A 59 2.99 0.19 5.84
CA VAL A 59 3.06 1.62 5.50
C VAL A 59 3.22 2.44 6.79
N PRO A 60 4.27 3.28 6.91
CA PRO A 60 4.72 3.80 8.19
C PRO A 60 4.02 5.09 8.64
N VAL A 61 2.69 5.09 8.67
CA VAL A 61 1.82 6.27 8.93
C VAL A 61 2.11 6.98 10.27
N GLY A 62 2.61 6.26 11.28
CA GLY A 62 2.95 6.81 12.61
C GLY A 62 4.45 6.93 12.89
N ALA A 63 5.31 6.65 11.90
CA ALA A 63 6.76 6.72 12.07
C ALA A 63 7.29 8.15 11.89
N GLY A 64 8.45 8.42 12.49
CA GLY A 64 9.20 9.64 12.20
C GLY A 64 9.67 9.68 10.73
N PRO A 65 9.97 10.87 10.16
CA PRO A 65 10.24 11.03 8.73
C PRO A 65 11.36 10.12 8.18
N ASP A 66 12.48 10.01 8.88
CA ASP A 66 13.62 9.20 8.42
C ASP A 66 13.33 7.71 8.46
N GLU A 67 12.62 7.26 9.49
CA GLU A 67 12.18 5.88 9.64
C GLU A 67 11.17 5.53 8.54
N ALA A 68 10.21 6.42 8.29
CA ALA A 68 9.20 6.21 7.25
C ALA A 68 9.83 6.07 5.85
N ARG A 69 10.75 6.96 5.50
CA ARG A 69 11.50 6.89 4.23
C ARG A 69 12.29 5.58 4.12
N LEU A 70 13.01 5.20 5.16
CA LEU A 70 13.79 3.96 5.16
C LEU A 70 12.89 2.73 4.97
N VAL A 71 11.74 2.70 5.64
CA VAL A 71 10.77 1.59 5.54
C VAL A 71 10.16 1.52 4.13
N CYS A 72 9.74 2.64 3.56
CA CYS A 72 9.23 2.68 2.19
C CYS A 72 10.30 2.25 1.17
N ARG A 73 11.53 2.78 1.30
CA ARG A 73 12.63 2.45 0.40
C ARG A 73 12.95 0.96 0.37
N VAL A 74 13.05 0.31 1.53
CA VAL A 74 13.33 -1.13 1.60
C VAL A 74 12.24 -1.97 0.92
N GLN A 75 10.97 -1.58 1.09
CA GLN A 75 9.85 -2.25 0.41
C GLN A 75 9.93 -2.05 -1.11
N ASN A 76 10.16 -0.81 -1.55
CA ASN A 76 10.24 -0.47 -2.98
C ASN A 76 11.42 -1.16 -3.66
N GLU A 77 12.59 -1.21 -3.03
CA GLU A 77 13.75 -1.95 -3.54
C GLU A 77 13.47 -3.46 -3.63
N GLY A 78 12.70 -4.01 -2.69
CA GLY A 78 12.25 -5.41 -2.73
C GLY A 78 11.34 -5.68 -3.92
N LEU A 79 10.32 -4.85 -4.11
CA LEU A 79 9.38 -4.93 -5.23
C LEU A 79 10.10 -4.76 -6.58
N ALA A 80 11.00 -3.79 -6.69
CA ALA A 80 11.79 -3.56 -7.90
C ALA A 80 12.64 -4.78 -8.27
N ARG A 81 13.28 -5.45 -7.28
CA ARG A 81 14.03 -6.69 -7.52
C ARG A 81 13.12 -7.83 -7.99
N LEU A 82 11.92 -7.97 -7.42
CA LEU A 82 10.96 -8.99 -7.84
C LEU A 82 10.48 -8.75 -9.27
N VAL A 83 10.10 -7.53 -9.60
CA VAL A 83 9.66 -7.14 -10.95
C VAL A 83 10.78 -7.38 -11.97
N ALA A 84 12.02 -6.99 -11.65
CA ALA A 84 13.17 -7.23 -12.52
C ALA A 84 13.49 -8.72 -12.74
N ALA A 85 13.17 -9.59 -11.77
CA ALA A 85 13.38 -11.03 -11.89
C ALA A 85 12.34 -11.73 -12.78
N TYR A 86 11.16 -11.13 -12.97
CA TYR A 86 10.05 -11.70 -13.76
C TYR A 86 9.47 -10.67 -14.75
N PRO A 87 10.28 -10.14 -15.68
CA PRO A 87 9.85 -9.10 -16.60
C PRO A 87 8.68 -9.57 -17.47
N GLY A 88 7.69 -8.69 -17.67
CA GLY A 88 6.49 -8.97 -18.45
C GLY A 88 5.42 -9.79 -17.71
N ARG A 89 5.74 -10.38 -16.56
CA ARG A 89 4.78 -11.13 -15.73
C ARG A 89 4.42 -10.42 -14.43
N LEU A 90 5.33 -9.59 -13.91
CA LEU A 90 5.12 -8.81 -12.71
C LEU A 90 5.26 -7.31 -13.00
N SER A 91 4.43 -6.54 -12.32
CA SER A 91 4.54 -5.10 -12.11
C SER A 91 4.35 -4.81 -10.61
N ALA A 92 4.64 -3.60 -10.16
CA ALA A 92 4.35 -3.22 -8.78
C ALA A 92 3.85 -1.77 -8.62
N VAL A 93 3.11 -1.54 -7.56
CA VAL A 93 3.01 -0.23 -6.90
C VAL A 93 3.82 -0.29 -5.60
N GLY A 94 4.53 0.79 -5.27
CA GLY A 94 5.35 0.86 -4.05
C GLY A 94 4.65 1.56 -2.90
N ALA A 95 5.43 2.06 -1.95
CA ALA A 95 4.97 2.87 -0.82
C ALA A 95 5.74 4.20 -0.76
N VAL A 96 5.09 5.23 -0.24
CA VAL A 96 5.69 6.54 0.07
C VAL A 96 5.28 7.00 1.47
N PRO A 97 6.07 7.85 2.15
CA PRO A 97 5.75 8.36 3.48
C PRO A 97 4.66 9.44 3.40
N VAL A 98 3.42 9.05 3.08
CA VAL A 98 2.29 9.95 2.79
C VAL A 98 1.91 10.88 3.96
N GLN A 99 2.35 10.59 5.19
CA GLN A 99 2.21 11.52 6.32
C GLN A 99 3.01 12.81 6.16
N ASP A 100 3.97 12.84 5.24
CA ASP A 100 4.66 14.05 4.76
C ASP A 100 4.43 14.16 3.24
N PRO A 101 3.37 14.84 2.80
CA PRO A 101 2.99 14.90 1.38
C PRO A 101 4.05 15.51 0.47
N ALA A 102 4.86 16.45 0.98
CA ALA A 102 5.94 17.05 0.21
C ALA A 102 7.10 16.08 0.00
N VAL A 103 7.42 15.26 1.00
CA VAL A 103 8.37 14.15 0.85
C VAL A 103 7.79 13.07 -0.07
N ALA A 104 6.55 12.65 0.16
CA ALA A 104 5.89 11.63 -0.64
C ALA A 104 5.82 12.01 -2.12
N ALA A 105 5.59 13.28 -2.45
CA ALA A 105 5.63 13.80 -3.81
C ALA A 105 6.98 13.60 -4.49
N ARG A 106 8.10 13.88 -3.79
CA ARG A 106 9.45 13.69 -4.34
C ARG A 106 9.80 12.22 -4.50
N GLU A 107 9.52 11.41 -3.48
CA GLU A 107 9.79 9.96 -3.50
C GLU A 107 8.93 9.26 -4.57
N LEU A 108 7.70 9.72 -4.83
CA LEU A 108 6.85 9.21 -5.90
C LEU A 108 7.47 9.46 -7.28
N ALA A 109 8.03 10.65 -7.51
CA ALA A 109 8.69 10.96 -8.78
C ALA A 109 9.92 10.07 -9.02
N GLU A 110 10.72 9.82 -7.98
CA GLU A 110 11.86 8.88 -8.06
C GLU A 110 11.39 7.44 -8.29
N LEU A 111 10.32 7.02 -7.62
CA LEU A 111 9.75 5.69 -7.75
C LEU A 111 9.24 5.41 -9.17
N MET A 112 8.58 6.39 -9.77
CA MET A 112 8.05 6.30 -11.14
C MET A 112 9.13 6.24 -12.22
N ALA A 113 10.39 6.54 -11.88
CA ALA A 113 11.53 6.33 -12.77
C ALA A 113 12.06 4.88 -12.78
N VAL A 114 11.61 4.04 -11.84
CA VAL A 114 12.04 2.64 -11.73
C VAL A 114 11.25 1.75 -12.69
N PRO A 115 11.90 0.98 -13.59
CA PRO A 115 11.18 0.13 -14.55
C PRO A 115 10.26 -0.88 -13.87
N GLY A 116 9.00 -0.93 -14.34
CA GLY A 116 7.96 -1.85 -13.89
C GLY A 116 7.30 -1.48 -12.55
N LEU A 117 7.65 -0.33 -11.98
CA LEU A 117 6.86 0.32 -10.92
C LEU A 117 5.94 1.35 -11.55
N HIS A 118 4.65 1.29 -11.19
CA HIS A 118 3.60 2.06 -11.86
C HIS A 118 2.79 2.97 -10.92
N GLY A 119 3.18 3.06 -9.65
CA GLY A 119 2.54 3.95 -8.70
C GLY A 119 2.77 3.54 -7.26
N VAL A 120 1.83 3.86 -6.39
CA VAL A 120 1.93 3.64 -4.94
C VAL A 120 0.63 3.13 -4.34
N GLU A 121 0.77 2.32 -3.30
CA GLU A 121 -0.30 2.02 -2.35
C GLU A 121 -0.20 2.97 -1.15
N ILE A 122 -1.32 3.59 -0.77
CA ILE A 122 -1.44 4.48 0.39
C ILE A 122 -2.67 4.12 1.23
N PRO A 123 -2.67 4.42 2.54
CA PRO A 123 -3.84 4.22 3.38
C PRO A 123 -4.98 5.18 3.01
N SER A 124 -6.21 4.75 3.29
CA SER A 124 -7.42 5.57 3.15
C SER A 124 -7.41 6.85 3.99
N SER A 125 -6.66 6.86 5.10
CA SER A 125 -6.43 8.05 5.92
C SER A 125 -5.05 8.02 6.59
N VAL A 126 -4.55 9.19 6.97
CA VAL A 126 -3.26 9.35 7.67
C VAL A 126 -3.53 10.06 8.99
N GLY A 127 -3.40 9.34 10.12
CA GLY A 127 -3.65 9.93 11.43
C GLY A 127 -5.07 10.51 11.59
N GLY A 128 -6.06 9.93 10.90
CA GLY A 128 -7.45 10.43 10.87
C GLY A 128 -7.71 11.55 9.85
N ARG A 129 -6.69 12.04 9.15
CA ARG A 129 -6.86 12.98 8.03
C ARG A 129 -7.14 12.20 6.75
N TYR A 130 -8.27 12.48 6.11
CA TYR A 130 -8.70 11.85 4.86
C TYR A 130 -8.12 12.56 3.64
N LEU A 131 -7.99 11.81 2.55
CA LEU A 131 -7.20 12.24 1.38
C LEU A 131 -7.80 13.38 0.55
N GLY A 132 -9.00 13.87 0.89
CA GLY A 132 -9.56 15.10 0.34
C GLY A 132 -9.04 16.39 1.01
N ASP A 133 -8.32 16.29 2.12
CA ASP A 133 -7.74 17.45 2.82
C ASP A 133 -6.65 18.12 1.95
N ASP A 134 -6.67 19.46 1.87
CA ASP A 134 -5.71 20.24 1.09
C ASP A 134 -4.24 20.01 1.50
N PHE A 135 -4.00 19.47 2.71
CA PHE A 135 -2.70 18.97 3.15
C PHE A 135 -2.04 18.03 2.14
N PHE A 136 -2.84 17.19 1.44
CA PHE A 136 -2.34 16.21 0.48
C PHE A 136 -2.16 16.75 -0.95
N LEU A 137 -2.46 18.02 -1.21
CA LEU A 137 -2.31 18.61 -2.56
C LEU A 137 -0.91 18.40 -3.17
N PRO A 138 0.22 18.56 -2.44
CA PRO A 138 1.54 18.32 -3.04
C PRO A 138 1.71 16.89 -3.55
N PHE A 139 1.15 15.91 -2.82
CA PHE A 139 1.18 14.50 -3.25
C PHE A 139 0.29 14.28 -4.49
N TRP A 140 -0.93 14.84 -4.49
CA TRP A 140 -1.84 14.72 -5.62
C TRP A 140 -1.32 15.37 -6.90
N GLU A 141 -0.69 16.54 -6.78
CA GLU A 141 -0.03 17.22 -7.89
C GLU A 141 1.08 16.34 -8.50
N ALA A 142 1.93 15.74 -7.67
CA ALA A 142 2.97 14.83 -8.13
C ALA A 142 2.40 13.54 -8.75
N ALA A 143 1.35 12.96 -8.17
CA ALA A 143 0.70 11.77 -8.71
C ALA A 143 0.10 12.04 -10.09
N ALA A 144 -0.56 13.18 -10.27
CA ALA A 144 -1.09 13.60 -11.57
C ALA A 144 0.04 13.87 -12.58
N GLY A 145 1.09 14.58 -12.17
CA GLY A 145 2.21 14.93 -13.04
C GLY A 145 3.05 13.73 -13.50
N THR A 146 3.13 12.67 -12.69
CA THR A 146 3.86 11.44 -13.00
C THR A 146 2.99 10.37 -13.69
N GLY A 147 1.65 10.53 -13.65
CA GLY A 147 0.72 9.52 -14.15
C GLY A 147 0.69 8.23 -13.32
N ALA A 148 1.13 8.31 -12.06
CA ALA A 148 1.16 7.21 -11.12
C ALA A 148 -0.26 6.69 -10.81
N VAL A 149 -0.38 5.36 -10.70
CA VAL A 149 -1.58 4.73 -10.11
C VAL A 149 -1.50 4.87 -8.59
N VAL A 150 -2.49 5.51 -7.99
CA VAL A 150 -2.64 5.60 -6.54
C VAL A 150 -3.66 4.56 -6.09
N PHE A 151 -3.16 3.44 -5.58
CA PHE A 151 -3.98 2.41 -4.95
C PHE A 151 -4.25 2.80 -3.49
N ILE A 152 -5.51 3.03 -3.16
CA ILE A 152 -5.93 3.43 -1.81
C ILE A 152 -6.46 2.20 -1.10
N HIS A 153 -5.76 1.76 -0.06
CA HIS A 153 -6.17 0.62 0.74
C HIS A 153 -6.72 1.08 2.11
N PRO A 154 -7.85 0.54 2.59
CA PRO A 154 -8.35 0.84 3.94
C PRO A 154 -7.37 0.37 5.00
N SER A 155 -7.13 1.21 6.01
CA SER A 155 -6.10 0.99 7.02
C SER A 155 -6.61 0.18 8.22
N THR A 156 -7.84 -0.33 8.16
CA THR A 156 -8.46 -1.27 9.11
C THR A 156 -8.73 -0.72 10.51
N ARG A 157 -8.38 0.56 10.77
CA ARG A 157 -8.49 1.20 12.09
C ARG A 157 -9.33 2.48 12.09
N GLY A 158 -9.85 2.91 10.95
CA GLY A 158 -10.39 4.27 10.77
C GLY A 158 -11.56 4.61 11.70
N PHE A 159 -12.51 3.68 11.86
CA PHE A 159 -13.68 3.94 12.67
C PHE A 159 -13.66 3.07 13.93
N GLY A 160 -13.38 3.69 15.08
CA GLY A 160 -13.59 3.08 16.39
C GLY A 160 -15.08 2.91 16.70
N ILE A 161 -15.80 2.16 15.86
CA ILE A 161 -17.23 1.87 15.98
C ILE A 161 -17.36 0.54 16.72
N PRO A 162 -17.85 0.53 17.99
CA PRO A 162 -17.94 -0.69 18.79
C PRO A 162 -18.79 -1.79 18.15
N ALA A 163 -19.76 -1.43 17.29
CA ALA A 163 -20.58 -2.39 16.57
C ALA A 163 -19.78 -3.25 15.56
N LEU A 164 -18.55 -2.86 15.21
CA LEU A 164 -17.69 -3.57 14.27
C LEU A 164 -16.69 -4.54 14.96
N ASP A 165 -16.63 -4.55 16.29
CA ASP A 165 -15.63 -5.35 17.04
C ASP A 165 -15.90 -6.86 16.98
N GLY A 166 -17.15 -7.25 16.76
CA GLY A 166 -17.58 -8.65 16.64
C GLY A 166 -17.55 -9.17 15.20
N TYR A 167 -17.56 -10.50 15.06
CA TYR A 167 -17.84 -11.22 13.80
C TYR A 167 -17.00 -10.80 12.58
N TYR A 168 -15.79 -10.28 12.81
CA TYR A 168 -14.90 -9.79 11.74
C TYR A 168 -15.49 -8.61 10.92
N LEU A 169 -16.47 -7.90 11.49
CA LEU A 169 -17.17 -6.80 10.83
C LEU A 169 -16.28 -5.59 10.57
N TRP A 170 -15.22 -5.39 11.36
CA TRP A 170 -14.19 -4.39 11.06
C TRP A 170 -13.62 -4.56 9.63
N ASN A 171 -13.50 -5.80 9.14
CA ASN A 171 -12.98 -6.07 7.80
C ASN A 171 -14.07 -6.11 6.74
N SER A 172 -15.19 -6.80 7.00
CA SER A 172 -16.25 -6.98 5.98
C SER A 172 -17.14 -5.75 5.79
N VAL A 173 -17.24 -4.87 6.80
CA VAL A 173 -18.05 -3.64 6.77
C VAL A 173 -17.18 -2.40 6.97
N GLY A 174 -16.25 -2.43 7.94
CA GLY A 174 -15.40 -1.28 8.26
C GLY A 174 -14.49 -0.86 7.11
N ASN A 175 -13.81 -1.80 6.45
CA ASN A 175 -12.94 -1.49 5.32
C ASN A 175 -13.71 -0.87 4.12
N PRO A 176 -14.83 -1.45 3.63
CA PRO A 176 -15.64 -0.81 2.61
C PRO A 176 -16.16 0.58 3.00
N LEU A 177 -16.53 0.77 4.27
CA LEU A 177 -16.93 2.08 4.78
C LEU A 177 -15.77 3.09 4.71
N GLU A 178 -14.55 2.68 5.06
CA GLU A 178 -13.36 3.56 5.04
C GLU A 178 -13.03 3.97 3.61
N THR A 179 -13.04 3.01 2.68
CA THR A 179 -12.89 3.27 1.24
C THR A 179 -13.96 4.25 0.74
N ALA A 180 -15.23 4.06 1.10
CA ALA A 180 -16.33 4.93 0.68
C ALA A 180 -16.18 6.36 1.21
N VAL A 181 -15.79 6.53 2.48
CA VAL A 181 -15.54 7.84 3.07
C VAL A 181 -14.38 8.54 2.37
N THR A 182 -13.25 7.86 2.14
CA THR A 182 -12.11 8.45 1.43
C THR A 182 -12.46 8.85 0.01
N ALA A 183 -13.19 8.00 -0.73
CA ALA A 183 -13.67 8.33 -2.08
C ALA A 183 -14.56 9.59 -2.08
N ALA A 184 -15.49 9.69 -1.12
CA ALA A 184 -16.34 10.85 -0.97
C ALA A 184 -15.54 12.12 -0.64
N HIS A 185 -14.54 12.03 0.24
CA HIS A 185 -13.65 13.15 0.56
C HIS A 185 -12.91 13.66 -0.69
N ILE A 186 -12.31 12.76 -1.47
CA ILE A 186 -11.58 13.10 -2.70
C ILE A 186 -12.50 13.80 -3.71
N ALA A 187 -13.70 13.24 -3.93
CA ALA A 187 -14.65 13.79 -4.89
C ALA A 187 -15.20 15.15 -4.43
N VAL A 188 -15.72 15.25 -3.20
CA VAL A 188 -16.38 16.47 -2.71
C VAL A 188 -15.39 17.62 -2.47
N ALA A 189 -14.13 17.33 -2.12
CA ALA A 189 -13.09 18.35 -1.97
C ALA A 189 -12.56 18.90 -3.32
N GLY A 190 -13.04 18.35 -4.44
CA GLY A 190 -12.66 18.82 -5.77
C GLY A 190 -11.27 18.38 -6.21
N VAL A 191 -10.74 17.26 -5.68
CA VAL A 191 -9.38 16.79 -5.99
C VAL A 191 -9.30 16.35 -7.45
N LEU A 192 -10.32 15.65 -7.94
CA LEU A 192 -10.37 15.17 -9.33
C LEU A 192 -10.53 16.32 -10.33
N GLU A 193 -11.23 17.38 -9.95
CA GLU A 193 -11.39 18.61 -10.73
C GLU A 193 -10.09 19.40 -10.79
N ARG A 194 -9.35 19.47 -9.68
CA ARG A 194 -8.03 20.11 -9.64
C ARG A 194 -6.99 19.33 -10.44
N PHE A 195 -7.07 17.99 -10.45
CA PHE A 195 -6.09 17.12 -11.08
C PHE A 195 -6.75 16.06 -11.97
N PRO A 196 -7.24 16.43 -13.16
CA PRO A 196 -8.03 15.54 -14.03
C PRO A 196 -7.25 14.35 -14.60
N GLY A 197 -5.92 14.34 -14.47
CA GLY A 197 -5.05 13.23 -14.90
C GLY A 197 -4.84 12.13 -13.85
N LEU A 198 -5.42 12.27 -12.65
CA LEU A 198 -5.24 11.29 -11.58
C LEU A 198 -5.77 9.90 -11.95
N ARG A 199 -5.03 8.87 -11.52
CA ARG A 199 -5.40 7.46 -11.68
C ARG A 199 -5.54 6.84 -10.30
N ILE A 200 -6.77 6.69 -9.82
CA ILE A 200 -7.06 6.18 -8.48
C ILE A 200 -7.66 4.79 -8.58
N LEU A 201 -7.15 3.85 -7.77
CA LEU A 201 -7.70 2.53 -7.54
C LEU A 201 -8.20 2.45 -6.09
N LEU A 202 -9.43 1.97 -5.88
CA LEU A 202 -10.11 1.84 -4.58
C LEU A 202 -10.39 0.38 -4.26
#